data_AF-A0A2N4YYT3-F1
#
_entry.id   AF-A0A2N4YYT3-F1
#
_cell.length_a   1.000
_cell.length_b   1.000
_cell.length_c   1.000
_cell.angle_alpha   90.00
_cell.angle_beta   90.00
_cell.angle_gamma   90.00
#
_symmetry.space_group_name_H-M   'P 1'
#
loop_
_entity.id
_entity.type
_entity.pdbx_description
1 polymer ?
#
loop_
_entity_poly.entity_id
_entity_poly.type
_entity_poly.pdbx_seq_one_letter_code
_entity_poly.pdbx_strand_id
1 'polypeptide(L)'
;MNINVADLLNGNYILLLFVVLALGLCLGKLRLGSVQLGNSIGVLVVSLLLGQQHFAINTDALNLGFMLFIFCVGVEAGPNFFSIFFRDGKNYLMLALVMVGSAMLIATVLGKVFGWDIGLTAGMLAGAMTSTPVLVGAGDTLRHFGLPSDQLAQSLDHLSLGYALTYLVGLVSLIVGARYMPKLQHQDLQTSAQQIARERGLDTDSKRKVYLPVIRAYRVGPELVA
;
A
#
# COMPACT_ATOMS: atom_id res chain seq x y z
N MET A 1 14.96 -40.07 -0.53
CA MET A 1 13.88 -39.23 -1.10
C MET A 1 14.35 -37.79 -1.04
N ASN A 2 15.01 -37.30 -2.09
CA ASN A 2 15.59 -35.95 -2.08
C ASN A 2 14.50 -35.00 -2.57
N ILE A 3 13.75 -34.40 -1.64
CA ILE A 3 12.70 -33.44 -1.99
C ILE A 3 13.41 -32.21 -2.52
N ASN A 4 13.34 -31.98 -3.82
CA ASN A 4 13.91 -30.79 -4.43
C ASN A 4 12.98 -29.62 -4.14
N VAL A 5 13.32 -28.85 -3.10
CA VAL A 5 12.49 -27.76 -2.58
C VAL A 5 12.19 -26.72 -3.67
N ALA A 6 13.15 -26.48 -4.57
CA ALA A 6 12.96 -25.57 -5.70
C ALA A 6 11.85 -26.02 -6.67
N ASP A 7 11.79 -27.31 -6.98
CA ASP A 7 10.76 -27.86 -7.88
C ASP A 7 9.37 -27.83 -7.22
N LEU A 8 9.31 -28.05 -5.91
CA LEU A 8 8.06 -27.96 -5.14
C LEU A 8 7.51 -26.53 -5.11
N LEU A 9 8.38 -25.53 -4.95
CA LEU A 9 8.02 -24.11 -4.93
C LEU A 9 7.56 -23.63 -6.32
N ASN A 10 8.22 -24.07 -7.39
CA ASN A 10 7.80 -23.77 -8.76
C ASN A 10 6.47 -24.44 -9.13
N GLY A 11 6.20 -25.63 -8.61
CA GLY A 11 4.94 -26.34 -8.85
C GLY A 11 3.74 -25.79 -8.07
N ASN A 12 3.97 -25.03 -6.99
CA ASN A 12 2.91 -24.57 -6.07
C ASN A 12 3.02 -23.08 -5.72
N TYR A 13 2.40 -22.22 -6.53
CA TYR A 13 2.39 -20.76 -6.34
C TYR A 13 1.88 -20.30 -4.96
N ILE A 14 0.94 -21.04 -4.36
CA ILE A 14 0.41 -20.73 -3.02
C ILE A 14 1.51 -20.92 -1.96
N LEU A 15 2.26 -22.01 -2.05
CA LEU A 15 3.35 -22.31 -1.13
C LEU A 15 4.47 -21.27 -1.29
N LEU A 16 4.83 -20.93 -2.53
CA LEU A 16 5.77 -19.85 -2.83
C LEU A 16 5.33 -18.52 -2.20
N LEU A 17 4.05 -18.15 -2.31
CA LEU A 17 3.50 -16.94 -1.70
C LEU A 17 3.65 -16.93 -0.17
N PHE A 18 3.32 -18.05 0.50
CA PHE A 18 3.52 -18.17 1.95
C PHE A 18 4.99 -18.07 2.36
N VAL A 19 5.90 -18.66 1.57
CA VAL A 19 7.35 -18.56 1.80
C VAL A 19 7.83 -17.11 1.66
N VAL A 20 7.43 -16.42 0.59
CA VAL A 20 7.74 -15.00 0.36
C VAL A 20 7.24 -14.15 1.52
N LEU A 21 6.00 -14.36 1.98
CA LEU A 21 5.43 -13.65 3.12
C LEU A 21 6.16 -13.97 4.42
N ALA A 22 6.41 -15.24 4.72
CA ALA A 22 7.07 -15.65 5.97
C ALA A 22 8.48 -15.07 6.07
N LEU A 23 9.29 -15.23 5.02
CA LEU A 23 10.64 -14.68 4.96
C LEU A 23 10.62 -13.15 4.93
N GLY A 24 9.71 -12.56 4.14
CA GLY A 24 9.59 -11.10 4.00
C GLY A 24 9.17 -10.41 5.29
N LEU A 25 8.20 -10.97 6.01
CA LEU A 25 7.76 -10.46 7.31
C LEU A 25 8.84 -10.66 8.38
N CYS A 26 9.59 -11.76 8.32
CA CYS A 26 10.76 -11.98 9.19
C CYS A 26 11.84 -10.92 8.94
N LEU A 27 12.19 -10.70 7.67
CA LEU A 27 13.17 -9.69 7.25
C LEU A 27 12.71 -8.26 7.61
N GLY A 28 11.42 -7.95 7.44
CA GLY A 28 10.84 -6.65 7.78
C GLY A 28 10.83 -6.34 9.28
N LYS A 29 10.96 -7.37 10.13
CA LYS A 29 11.12 -7.21 11.59
C LYS A 29 12.56 -6.95 12.02
N LEU A 30 13.54 -7.14 11.12
CA LEU A 30 14.93 -6.79 11.43
C LEU A 30 15.05 -5.28 11.64
N ARG A 31 15.76 -4.92 12.71
CA ARG A 31 16.04 -3.54 13.08
C ARG A 31 17.51 -3.25 12.77
N LEU A 32 17.75 -2.23 11.97
CA LEU A 32 19.08 -1.67 11.73
C LEU A 32 19.17 -0.41 12.60
N GLY A 33 19.65 -0.57 13.83
CA GLY A 33 19.73 0.51 14.81
C GLY A 33 18.35 1.02 15.24
N SER A 34 18.10 2.33 15.09
CA SER A 34 16.82 2.97 15.49
C SER A 34 15.71 2.86 14.44
N VAL A 35 15.98 2.27 13.27
CA VAL A 35 15.03 2.22 12.15
C VAL A 35 14.69 0.76 11.83
N GLN A 36 13.40 0.46 11.77
CA GLN A 36 12.89 -0.82 11.32
C GLN A 36 12.65 -0.75 9.81
N LEU A 37 13.07 -1.76 9.04
CA LEU A 37 12.81 -1.80 7.59
C LEU A 37 11.31 -1.75 7.28
N GLY A 38 10.50 -2.41 8.11
CA GLY A 38 9.06 -2.49 7.93
C GLY A 38 8.66 -3.65 7.02
N ASN A 39 7.44 -4.13 7.25
CA ASN A 39 6.94 -5.36 6.65
C ASN A 39 6.90 -5.29 5.11
N SER A 40 6.48 -4.15 4.55
CA SER A 40 6.37 -3.97 3.10
C SER A 40 7.74 -4.04 2.39
N ILE A 41 8.79 -3.43 2.97
CA ILE A 41 10.14 -3.51 2.39
C ILE A 41 10.67 -4.94 2.47
N GLY A 42 10.48 -5.60 3.61
CA GLY A 42 10.95 -6.98 3.80
C GLY A 42 10.34 -7.93 2.77
N VAL A 43 9.02 -7.85 2.56
CA VAL A 43 8.32 -8.65 1.53
C VAL A 43 8.78 -8.28 0.13
N LEU A 44 8.96 -6.99 -0.19
CA LEU A 44 9.44 -6.55 -1.50
C LEU A 44 10.85 -7.08 -1.79
N VAL A 45 11.79 -6.94 -0.86
CA VAL A 45 13.17 -7.42 -1.02
C VAL A 45 13.22 -8.93 -1.23
N VAL A 46 12.48 -9.70 -0.42
CA VAL A 46 12.40 -11.16 -0.57
C VAL A 46 11.77 -11.53 -1.92
N SER A 47 10.69 -10.86 -2.32
CA SER A 47 10.04 -11.10 -3.61
C SER A 47 10.96 -10.80 -4.80
N LEU A 48 11.81 -9.76 -4.70
CA LEU A 48 12.81 -9.42 -5.73
C LEU A 48 13.91 -10.48 -5.81
N LEU A 49 14.43 -10.95 -4.66
CA LEU A 49 15.48 -11.97 -4.59
C LEU A 49 15.00 -13.31 -5.16
N LEU A 50 13.78 -13.73 -4.82
CA LEU A 50 13.19 -14.95 -5.37
C LEU A 50 12.78 -14.78 -6.84
N GLY A 51 12.34 -13.59 -7.24
CA GLY A 51 12.05 -13.26 -8.64
C GLY A 51 13.29 -13.37 -9.53
N GLN A 52 14.47 -12.94 -9.06
CA GLN A 52 15.73 -13.13 -9.80
C GLN A 52 16.09 -14.61 -10.00
N GLN A 53 15.65 -15.50 -9.11
CA GLN A 53 15.80 -16.95 -9.24
C GLN A 53 14.73 -17.59 -10.14
N HIS A 54 13.97 -16.78 -10.87
CA HIS A 54 12.93 -17.19 -11.82
C HIS A 54 11.71 -17.86 -11.15
N PHE A 55 11.51 -17.64 -9.84
CA PHE A 55 10.26 -18.00 -9.18
C PHE A 55 9.18 -16.99 -9.58
N ALA A 56 8.20 -17.45 -10.35
CA ALA A 56 7.06 -16.65 -10.77
C ALA A 56 5.81 -17.03 -9.96
N ILE A 57 4.99 -16.04 -9.62
CA ILE A 57 3.65 -16.23 -9.06
C ILE A 57 2.64 -15.99 -10.19
N ASN A 58 1.61 -16.85 -10.29
CA ASN A 58 0.55 -16.67 -11.28
C ASN A 58 -0.23 -15.35 -11.05
N THR A 59 -0.61 -14.70 -12.15
CA THR A 59 -1.44 -13.48 -12.18
C THR A 59 -2.75 -13.63 -11.38
N ASP A 60 -3.31 -14.84 -11.30
CA ASP A 60 -4.52 -15.10 -10.51
C ASP A 60 -4.34 -14.82 -9.01
N ALA A 61 -3.16 -15.13 -8.46
CA ALA A 61 -2.85 -14.88 -7.05
C ALA A 61 -2.69 -13.38 -6.77
N LEU A 62 -2.13 -12.62 -7.72
CA LEU A 62 -2.07 -11.16 -7.65
C LEU A 62 -3.48 -10.56 -7.61
N ASN A 63 -4.37 -11.01 -8.50
CA ASN A 63 -5.75 -10.54 -8.58
C ASN A 63 -6.51 -10.85 -7.29
N LEU A 64 -6.37 -12.06 -6.75
CA LEU A 64 -6.99 -12.44 -5.47
C LEU A 64 -6.47 -11.58 -4.32
N GLY A 65 -5.16 -11.36 -4.23
CA GLY A 65 -4.57 -10.47 -3.22
C GLY A 65 -5.07 -9.04 -3.33
N PHE A 66 -5.21 -8.52 -4.55
CA PHE A 66 -5.75 -7.19 -4.80
C PHE A 66 -7.24 -7.07 -4.44
N MET A 67 -8.05 -8.09 -4.76
CA MET A 67 -9.47 -8.14 -4.37
C MET A 67 -9.62 -8.11 -2.85
N LEU A 68 -8.83 -8.92 -2.13
CA LEU A 68 -8.83 -8.91 -0.67
C LEU A 68 -8.36 -7.57 -0.11
N PHE A 69 -7.34 -6.95 -0.72
CA PHE A 69 -6.86 -5.62 -0.33
C PHE A 69 -7.96 -4.55 -0.46
N ILE A 70 -8.61 -4.45 -1.62
CA ILE A 70 -9.70 -3.48 -1.83
C ILE A 70 -10.87 -3.76 -0.89
N PHE A 71 -11.21 -5.03 -0.66
CA PHE A 71 -12.27 -5.41 0.26
C PHE A 71 -11.97 -4.92 1.68
N CYS A 72 -10.76 -5.17 2.20
CA CYS A 72 -10.33 -4.71 3.52
C CYS A 72 -10.37 -3.18 3.63
N VAL A 73 -9.80 -2.47 2.65
CA VAL A 73 -9.81 -1.00 2.61
C VAL A 73 -11.25 -0.46 2.58
N GLY A 74 -12.14 -1.08 1.80
CA GLY A 74 -13.54 -0.69 1.71
C GLY A 74 -14.30 -0.88 3.02
N VAL A 75 -14.10 -2.00 3.71
CA VAL A 75 -14.72 -2.29 5.01
C VAL A 75 -14.19 -1.35 6.10
N GLU A 76 -12.89 -1.06 6.10
CA GLU A 76 -12.26 -0.15 7.07
C GLU A 76 -12.69 1.31 6.86
N ALA A 77 -12.74 1.77 5.61
CA ALA A 77 -13.12 3.14 5.28
C ALA A 77 -14.64 3.39 5.35
N GLY A 78 -15.45 2.36 5.12
CA GLY A 78 -16.91 2.45 4.99
C GLY A 78 -17.64 3.24 6.11
N PRO A 79 -17.41 2.93 7.40
CA PRO A 79 -18.11 3.60 8.51
C PRO A 79 -17.90 5.11 8.58
N ASN A 80 -16.72 5.59 8.17
CA ASN A 80 -16.35 7.00 8.24
C ASN A 80 -16.42 7.72 6.89
N PHE A 81 -16.61 6.99 5.79
CA PHE A 81 -16.54 7.55 4.44
C PHE A 81 -17.56 8.67 4.24
N PHE A 82 -18.84 8.41 4.51
CA PHE A 82 -19.89 9.41 4.27
C PHE A 82 -19.78 10.61 5.21
N SER A 83 -19.46 10.39 6.50
CA SER A 83 -19.34 11.50 7.46
C SER A 83 -18.18 12.44 7.09
N ILE A 84 -17.04 11.89 6.65
CA ILE A 84 -15.90 12.68 6.19
C ILE A 84 -16.19 13.33 4.83
N PHE A 85 -16.82 12.61 3.90
CA PHE A 85 -17.15 13.12 2.57
C PHE A 85 -18.13 14.29 2.62
N PHE A 86 -19.18 14.22 3.46
CA PHE A 86 -20.12 15.33 3.58
C PHE A 86 -19.55 16.55 4.31
N ARG A 87 -18.59 16.35 5.24
CA ARG A 87 -17.97 17.45 5.98
C ARG A 87 -16.89 18.16 5.17
N ASP A 88 -15.94 17.38 4.64
CA ASP A 88 -14.68 17.86 4.06
C ASP A 88 -14.41 17.32 2.65
N GLY A 89 -15.35 16.57 2.05
CA GLY A 89 -15.13 15.81 0.81
C GLY A 89 -14.68 16.66 -0.36
N LYS A 90 -15.15 17.91 -0.49
CA LYS A 90 -14.68 18.84 -1.53
C LYS A 90 -13.18 19.13 -1.40
N ASN A 91 -12.69 19.38 -0.19
CA ASN A 91 -11.28 19.68 0.06
C ASN A 91 -10.42 18.43 -0.21
N TYR A 92 -10.87 17.26 0.26
CA TYR A 92 -10.18 16.00 -0.02
C TYR A 92 -10.15 15.63 -1.50
N LEU A 93 -11.25 15.85 -2.22
CA LEU A 93 -11.32 15.62 -3.67
C LEU A 93 -10.38 16.56 -4.43
N MET A 94 -10.36 17.85 -4.08
CA MET A 94 -9.47 18.82 -4.72
C MET A 94 -8.00 18.48 -4.44
N LEU A 95 -7.66 18.10 -3.21
CA LEU A 95 -6.31 17.65 -2.85
C LEU A 95 -5.92 16.39 -3.64
N ALA A 96 -6.82 15.41 -3.74
CA ALA A 96 -6.59 14.19 -4.50
C ALA A 96 -6.36 14.48 -5.99
N LEU A 97 -7.17 15.35 -6.59
CA LEU A 97 -7.01 15.77 -7.98
C LEU A 97 -5.67 16.46 -8.22
N VAL A 98 -5.26 17.38 -7.34
CA VAL A 98 -3.97 18.06 -7.46
C VAL A 98 -2.81 17.09 -7.30
N MET A 99 -2.88 16.17 -6.33
CA MET A 99 -1.86 15.15 -6.10
C MET A 99 -1.73 14.19 -7.29
N VAL A 100 -2.85 13.63 -7.75
CA VAL A 100 -2.85 12.70 -8.91
C VAL A 100 -2.43 13.43 -10.18
N GLY A 101 -2.96 14.63 -10.42
CA GLY A 101 -2.64 15.43 -11.61
C GLY A 101 -1.17 15.83 -11.66
N SER A 102 -0.60 16.30 -10.55
CA SER A 102 0.82 16.65 -10.47
C SER A 102 1.72 15.42 -10.61
N ALA A 103 1.42 14.31 -9.93
CA ALA A 103 2.19 13.07 -10.05
C ALA A 103 2.16 12.51 -11.47
N MET A 104 1.00 12.50 -12.12
CA MET A 104 0.83 12.04 -13.50
C MET A 104 1.55 12.95 -14.49
N LEU A 105 1.48 14.27 -14.31
CA LEU A 105 2.21 15.24 -15.13
C LEU A 105 3.72 15.04 -15.00
N ILE A 106 4.24 14.92 -13.77
CA ILE A 106 5.67 14.70 -13.52
C ILE A 106 6.11 13.38 -14.16
N ALA A 107 5.40 12.28 -13.91
CA ALA A 107 5.77 10.98 -14.47
C ALA A 107 5.75 10.98 -16.00
N THR A 108 4.73 11.58 -16.63
CA THR A 108 4.64 11.64 -18.10
C THR A 108 5.68 12.56 -18.73
N VAL A 109 6.01 13.69 -18.08
CA VAL A 109 7.08 14.58 -18.53
C VAL A 109 8.44 13.89 -18.43
N LEU A 110 8.77 13.29 -17.28
CA LEU A 110 10.02 12.54 -17.14
C LEU A 110 10.07 11.36 -18.12
N GLY A 111 8.98 10.60 -18.26
CA GLY A 111 8.90 9.50 -19.23
C GLY A 111 9.23 9.94 -20.65
N LYS A 112 8.70 11.10 -21.09
CA LYS A 112 9.01 11.65 -22.41
C LYS A 112 10.44 12.19 -22.54
N VAL A 113 10.96 12.85 -21.50
CA VAL A 113 12.31 13.44 -21.51
C VAL A 113 13.39 12.35 -21.53
N PHE A 114 13.20 11.28 -20.76
CA PHE A 114 14.16 10.18 -20.67
C PHE A 114 13.88 9.04 -21.68
N GLY A 115 12.81 9.13 -22.47
CA GLY A 115 12.46 8.13 -23.48
C GLY A 115 12.04 6.77 -22.88
N TRP A 116 11.42 6.77 -21.70
CA TRP A 116 10.96 5.55 -21.04
C TRP A 116 9.70 5.00 -21.72
N ASP A 117 9.56 3.67 -21.72
CA ASP A 117 8.33 3.04 -22.15
C ASP A 117 7.18 3.30 -21.15
N ILE A 118 5.97 3.00 -21.61
CA ILE A 118 4.75 3.25 -20.83
C ILE A 118 4.66 2.37 -19.58
N GLY A 119 5.17 1.14 -19.65
CA GLY A 119 5.22 0.21 -18.52
C GLY A 119 6.12 0.74 -17.43
N LEU A 120 7.37 1.07 -17.76
CA LEU A 120 8.33 1.65 -16.82
C LEU A 120 7.79 2.94 -16.20
N THR A 121 7.26 3.86 -17.02
CA THR A 121 6.71 5.14 -16.55
C THR A 121 5.55 4.95 -15.56
N ALA A 122 4.61 4.04 -15.88
CA ALA A 122 3.50 3.72 -14.98
C ALA A 122 3.98 3.03 -13.70
N GLY A 123 4.98 2.16 -13.80
CA GLY A 123 5.59 1.45 -12.66
C GLY A 123 6.27 2.42 -11.71
N MET A 124 7.05 3.35 -12.26
CA MET A 124 7.72 4.39 -11.49
C MET A 124 6.72 5.30 -10.78
N LEU A 125 5.63 5.70 -11.45
CA LEU A 125 4.56 6.47 -10.83
C LEU A 125 3.91 5.69 -9.68
N ALA A 126 3.59 4.41 -9.89
CA ALA A 126 3.00 3.56 -8.86
C ALA A 126 3.91 3.41 -7.64
N GLY A 127 5.20 3.14 -7.84
CA GLY A 127 6.17 2.98 -6.76
C GLY A 127 6.48 4.30 -6.05
N ALA A 128 6.64 5.41 -6.78
CA ALA A 128 6.91 6.72 -6.20
C ALA A 128 5.74 7.23 -5.36
N MET A 129 4.51 6.98 -5.80
CA MET A 129 3.30 7.25 -5.03
C MET A 129 3.03 6.20 -3.95
N THR A 130 3.88 5.17 -3.82
CA THR A 130 3.70 4.02 -2.92
C THR A 130 2.30 3.39 -3.02
N SER A 131 1.72 3.42 -4.23
CA SER A 131 0.33 3.08 -4.47
C SER A 131 0.21 1.81 -5.31
N THR A 132 0.08 0.67 -4.62
CA THR A 132 -0.12 -0.65 -5.23
C THR A 132 -1.35 -0.72 -6.16
N PRO A 133 -2.48 -0.03 -5.89
CA PRO A 133 -3.60 -0.03 -6.83
C PRO A 133 -3.26 0.52 -8.21
N VAL A 134 -2.35 1.48 -8.28
CA VAL A 134 -1.90 2.04 -9.56
C VAL A 134 -1.10 1.02 -10.36
N LEU A 135 -0.24 0.23 -9.69
CA LEU A 135 0.49 -0.87 -10.32
C LEU A 135 -0.47 -1.89 -10.94
N VAL A 136 -1.47 -2.33 -10.16
CA VAL A 136 -2.43 -3.34 -10.63
C VAL A 136 -3.29 -2.80 -11.76
N GLY A 137 -3.80 -1.57 -11.63
CA GLY A 137 -4.63 -0.93 -12.67
C GLY A 137 -3.86 -0.67 -13.97
N ALA A 138 -2.59 -0.23 -13.88
CA ALA A 138 -1.73 -0.06 -15.05
C ALA A 138 -1.44 -1.41 -15.74
N GLY A 139 -1.14 -2.45 -14.97
CA GLY A 139 -0.92 -3.79 -15.51
C GLY A 139 -2.17 -4.39 -16.16
N ASP A 140 -3.35 -4.15 -15.59
CA ASP A 140 -4.62 -4.56 -16.19
C ASP A 140 -4.91 -3.82 -17.50
N THR A 141 -4.67 -2.50 -17.51
CA THR A 141 -4.81 -1.67 -18.73
C THR A 141 -3.89 -2.15 -19.84
N LEU A 142 -2.62 -2.47 -19.55
CA LEU A 142 -1.67 -2.98 -20.53
C LEU A 142 -2.14 -4.29 -21.17
N ARG A 143 -2.72 -5.20 -20.38
CA ARG A 143 -3.26 -6.48 -20.87
C ARG A 143 -4.47 -6.29 -21.79
N HIS A 144 -5.28 -5.27 -21.55
CA HIS A 144 -6.47 -4.96 -22.37
C HIS A 144 -6.19 -4.04 -23.55
N PHE A 145 -5.02 -3.40 -23.62
CA PHE A 145 -4.65 -2.48 -24.70
C PHE A 145 -4.44 -3.18 -26.06
N GLY A 146 -4.33 -4.50 -26.08
CA GLY A 146 -4.21 -5.29 -27.32
C GLY A 146 -2.80 -5.31 -27.93
N LEU A 147 -1.76 -5.17 -27.10
CA LEU A 147 -0.37 -5.26 -27.54
C LEU A 147 0.00 -6.70 -28.00
N PRO A 148 0.95 -6.86 -28.94
CA PRO A 148 1.54 -8.16 -29.26
C PRO A 148 2.11 -8.82 -27.99
N SER A 149 2.03 -10.15 -27.89
CA SER A 149 2.43 -10.92 -26.70
C SER A 149 3.83 -10.57 -26.18
N ASP A 150 4.78 -10.37 -27.11
CA ASP A 150 6.18 -10.12 -26.78
C ASP A 150 6.38 -8.71 -26.19
N GLN A 151 5.68 -7.71 -26.74
CA GLN A 151 5.72 -6.34 -26.23
C GLN A 151 4.94 -6.20 -24.91
N LEU A 152 3.86 -6.97 -24.74
CA LEU A 152 3.10 -7.01 -23.50
C LEU A 152 3.95 -7.56 -22.36
N ALA A 153 4.67 -8.67 -22.57
CA ALA A 153 5.56 -9.25 -21.57
C ALA A 153 6.65 -8.26 -21.14
N GLN A 154 7.33 -7.63 -22.10
CA GLN A 154 8.34 -6.61 -21.82
C GLN A 154 7.76 -5.42 -21.04
N SER A 155 6.57 -4.94 -21.42
CA SER A 155 5.94 -3.80 -20.73
C SER A 155 5.54 -4.14 -19.29
N LEU A 156 5.09 -5.37 -19.02
CA LEU A 156 4.75 -5.85 -17.67
C LEU A 156 6.00 -6.05 -16.79
N ASP A 157 7.11 -6.49 -17.39
CA ASP A 157 8.40 -6.59 -16.70
C ASP A 157 8.92 -5.19 -16.33
N HIS A 158 8.88 -4.26 -17.29
CA HIS A 158 9.28 -2.87 -17.08
C HIS A 158 8.41 -2.17 -16.03
N LEU A 159 7.09 -2.44 -16.03
CA LEU A 159 6.15 -1.99 -15.01
C LEU A 159 6.56 -2.47 -13.61
N SER A 160 6.82 -3.77 -13.47
CA SER A 160 7.21 -4.38 -12.20
C SER A 160 8.57 -3.85 -11.71
N LEU A 161 9.52 -3.68 -12.62
CA LEU A 161 10.84 -3.12 -12.35
C LEU A 161 10.75 -1.67 -11.86
N GLY A 162 10.00 -0.82 -12.58
CA GLY A 162 9.80 0.59 -12.22
C GLY A 162 9.20 0.73 -10.82
N TYR A 163 8.20 -0.08 -10.50
CA TYR A 163 7.59 -0.10 -9.17
C TYR A 163 8.57 -0.52 -8.09
N ALA A 164 9.30 -1.62 -8.28
CA ALA A 164 10.23 -2.11 -7.26
C ALA A 164 11.33 -1.09 -6.92
N LEU A 165 11.86 -0.41 -7.93
CA LEU A 165 12.91 0.60 -7.75
C LEU A 165 12.38 1.85 -7.04
N THR A 166 11.28 2.43 -7.52
CA THR A 166 10.77 3.69 -6.95
C THR A 166 10.01 3.50 -5.65
N TYR A 167 9.47 2.31 -5.36
CA TYR A 167 8.81 2.03 -4.09
C TYR A 167 9.79 2.10 -2.91
N LEU A 168 10.98 1.50 -3.05
CA LEU A 168 12.02 1.57 -2.01
C LEU A 168 12.43 3.02 -1.74
N VAL A 169 12.69 3.78 -2.81
CA VAL A 169 13.10 5.17 -2.71
C VAL A 169 11.97 6.05 -2.15
N GLY A 170 10.75 5.85 -2.64
CA GLY A 170 9.55 6.59 -2.24
C GLY A 170 9.24 6.39 -0.76
N LEU A 171 9.32 5.16 -0.26
CA LEU A 171 9.06 4.85 1.13
C LEU A 171 10.16 5.39 2.06
N VAL A 172 11.44 5.29 1.69
CA VAL A 172 12.53 5.94 2.45
C VAL A 172 12.33 7.46 2.49
N SER A 173 11.99 8.06 1.34
CA SER A 173 11.73 9.49 1.24
C SER A 173 10.52 9.92 2.07
N LEU A 174 9.46 9.11 2.11
CA LEU A 174 8.29 9.33 2.95
C LEU A 174 8.65 9.28 4.44
N ILE A 175 9.43 8.29 4.89
CA ILE A 175 9.85 8.17 6.29
C ILE A 175 10.72 9.35 6.70
N VAL A 176 11.70 9.70 5.87
CA VAL A 176 12.58 10.86 6.10
C VAL A 176 11.76 12.14 6.11
N GLY A 177 10.90 12.34 5.12
CA GLY A 177 9.99 13.47 5.01
C GLY A 177 9.11 13.60 6.25
N ALA A 178 8.38 12.55 6.64
CA ALA A 178 7.53 12.55 7.82
C ALA A 178 8.29 12.84 9.12
N ARG A 179 9.56 12.42 9.22
CA ARG A 179 10.38 12.65 10.41
C ARG A 179 10.96 14.07 10.47
N TYR A 180 11.35 14.65 9.34
CA TYR A 180 12.03 15.95 9.29
C TYR A 180 11.09 17.11 8.97
N MET A 181 9.94 16.87 8.33
CA MET A 181 8.98 17.90 7.98
C MET A 181 8.42 18.68 9.18
N PRO A 182 8.10 18.05 10.33
CA PRO A 182 7.67 18.80 11.52
C PRO A 182 8.76 19.72 12.06
N LYS A 183 10.02 19.27 12.03
CA LYS A 183 11.19 20.09 12.39
C LYS A 183 11.37 21.27 11.43
N LEU A 184 11.17 21.07 10.12
CA LEU A 184 11.28 22.13 9.12
C LEU A 184 10.17 23.18 9.28
N GLN A 185 8.95 22.73 9.63
CA GLN A 185 7.80 23.61 9.90
C GLN A 185 7.84 24.27 11.29
N HIS A 186 8.89 24.03 12.09
CA HIS A 186 8.99 24.51 13.48
C HIS A 186 7.77 24.15 14.33
N GLN A 187 7.09 23.04 14.02
CA GLN A 187 5.97 22.54 14.80
C GLN A 187 6.48 21.48 15.76
N ASP A 188 6.26 21.71 17.06
CA ASP A 188 6.54 20.72 18.07
C ASP A 188 5.38 19.71 18.13
N LEU A 189 5.67 18.49 17.65
CA LEU A 189 4.74 17.37 17.59
C LEU A 189 4.12 17.07 18.94
N GLN A 190 4.83 17.28 20.06
CA GLN A 190 4.31 17.00 21.38
C GLN A 190 3.21 18.00 21.77
N THR A 191 3.43 19.29 21.52
CA THR A 191 2.46 20.35 21.83
C THR A 191 1.24 20.26 20.91
N SER A 192 1.42 20.02 19.60
CA SER A 192 0.30 19.82 18.68
C SER A 192 -0.52 18.57 19.01
N ALA A 193 0.13 17.46 19.40
CA ALA A 193 -0.58 16.26 19.85
C ALA A 193 -1.37 16.51 21.14
N GLN A 194 -0.80 17.23 22.11
CA GLN A 194 -1.49 17.62 23.34
C GLN A 194 -2.67 18.57 23.08
N GLN A 195 -2.53 19.50 22.13
CA GLN A 195 -3.61 20.41 21.75
C GLN A 195 -4.76 19.67 21.10
N ILE A 196 -4.48 18.76 20.15
CA ILE A 196 -5.52 17.91 19.52
C ILE A 196 -6.14 16.96 20.55
N ALA A 197 -5.36 16.42 21.48
CA ALA A 197 -5.88 15.59 22.56
C ALA A 197 -6.85 16.38 23.45
N ARG A 198 -6.53 17.64 23.80
CA ARG A 198 -7.44 18.54 24.53
C ARG A 198 -8.71 18.87 23.73
N GLU A 199 -8.57 19.20 22.45
CA GLU A 199 -9.71 19.48 21.56
C GLU A 199 -10.63 18.27 21.38
N ARG A 200 -10.07 17.06 21.43
CA ARG A 200 -10.83 15.78 21.39
C ARG A 200 -11.24 15.26 22.77
N GLY A 201 -10.97 16.02 23.85
CA GLY A 201 -11.36 15.66 25.21
C GLY A 201 -10.57 14.49 25.84
N LEU A 202 -9.40 14.14 25.27
CA LEU A 202 -8.47 13.11 25.74
C LEU A 202 -7.40 13.72 26.67
N ASP A 203 -7.83 14.51 27.66
CA ASP A 203 -6.91 15.17 28.58
C ASP A 203 -6.30 14.15 29.55
N THR A 204 -4.99 14.26 29.78
CA THR A 204 -4.23 13.34 30.65
C THR A 204 -4.65 13.45 32.12
N ASP A 205 -5.36 14.53 32.48
CA ASP A 205 -5.87 14.82 33.82
C ASP A 205 -7.32 14.33 34.04
N SER A 206 -7.98 13.81 33.00
CA SER A 206 -9.29 13.20 33.19
C SER A 206 -9.12 11.74 33.59
N LYS A 207 -9.28 11.46 34.89
CA LYS A 207 -9.57 10.11 35.45
C LYS A 207 -10.89 9.51 34.92
N ARG A 208 -11.30 9.79 33.69
CA ARG A 208 -12.37 9.06 33.00
C ARG A 208 -11.71 8.06 32.06
N LYS A 209 -11.61 6.82 32.52
CA LYS A 209 -11.55 5.67 31.61
C LYS A 209 -12.83 5.74 30.77
N VAL A 210 -12.75 6.28 29.57
CA VAL A 210 -13.84 6.22 28.60
C VAL A 210 -13.88 4.77 28.10
N TYR A 211 -14.53 3.91 28.87
CA TYR A 211 -15.16 2.74 28.29
C TYR A 211 -16.32 3.29 27.47
N LEU A 212 -16.17 3.36 26.14
CA LEU A 212 -17.34 3.42 25.28
C LEU A 212 -18.04 2.07 25.44
N PRO A 213 -19.22 1.96 26.10
CA PRO A 213 -19.96 0.73 26.01
C PRO A 213 -20.37 0.58 24.55
N VAL A 214 -19.96 -0.50 23.90
CA VAL A 214 -20.55 -0.92 22.62
C VAL A 214 -21.95 -1.41 22.96
N ILE A 215 -22.92 -0.49 23.03
CA ILE A 215 -24.32 -0.82 23.26
C ILE A 215 -24.89 -1.28 21.91
N ARG A 216 -24.91 -2.59 21.66
CA ARG A 216 -25.75 -3.15 20.61
C ARG A 216 -27.17 -3.24 21.15
N ALA A 217 -27.99 -2.24 20.85
CA ALA A 217 -29.42 -2.33 21.09
C ALA A 217 -30.06 -3.19 19.98
N TYR A 218 -30.54 -4.38 20.34
CA TYR A 218 -31.38 -5.19 19.46
C TYR A 218 -32.84 -4.92 19.79
N ARG A 219 -33.66 -4.65 18.76
CA ARG A 219 -35.11 -4.57 18.92
C ARG A 219 -35.63 -5.99 19.16
N VAL A 220 -35.99 -6.30 20.41
CA VAL A 220 -36.60 -7.58 20.76
C VAL A 220 -38.05 -7.56 20.29
N GLY A 221 -38.41 -8.49 19.40
CA GLY A 221 -39.79 -8.70 18.98
C GLY A 221 -40.62 -9.38 20.08
N PRO A 222 -41.97 -9.30 20.03
CA PRO A 222 -42.86 -9.90 21.02
C PRO A 222 -42.72 -11.43 21.15
N GLU A 223 -41.99 -12.07 20.24
CA GLU A 223 -41.72 -13.51 20.19
C GLU A 223 -40.74 -14.01 21.27
N LEU A 224 -40.04 -13.09 21.93
CA LEU A 224 -39.05 -13.37 22.99
C LEU A 224 -39.48 -12.87 24.37
N VAL A 225 -40.71 -12.38 24.51
CA VAL A 225 -41.32 -12.02 25.79
C VAL A 225 -42.39 -13.07 26.09
N ALA A 226 -41.94 -14.23 26.56
CA ALA A 226 -42.77 -15.28 27.14
C ALA A 226 -42.28 -15.56 28.57
#